data_AF-A0AAV9BWI9-F1
#
_entry.id   AF-A0AAV9BWI9-F1
#
_cell.length_a   1.000
_cell.length_b   1.000
_cell.length_c   1.000
_cell.angle_alpha   90.00
_cell.angle_beta   90.00
_cell.angle_gamma   90.00
#
_symmetry.space_group_name_H-M   'P 1'
#
loop_
_entity.id
_entity.type
_entity.pdbx_description
1 polymer ?
#
loop_
_entity_poly.entity_id
_entity_poly.type
_entity_poly.pdbx_seq_one_letter_code
_entity_poly.pdbx_strand_id
1 'polypeptide(L)'
;MDFLANCYGEFFLLNCCCISFNFFLFKRQKEVKDHLKLALSEDEVTGPFLHEIAPFIIQSVHPSLSRFIYVSPYTIVKGNIEELFGVDMGDFAVALVEDNGKRLGDHINFDVLNAVQRTAAKPWISRKPYDGNALVPDTSVLLIDANKLERDIPEAILWWNKVLETGRESNPNKLSIALAIYGKCHKLPSTWKVSSPPLTTGEETNLVRFDGPKKVCAEHEKQYQGSDSGTFWKQYFPSKSDLILGS
;
A
#
# COMPACT_ATOMS: atom_id res chain seq x y z
N MET A 1 1.96 -34.59 -8.44
CA MET A 1 2.11 -33.90 -9.73
C MET A 1 2.06 -32.43 -9.47
N ASP A 2 3.24 -31.86 -9.60
CA ASP A 2 3.68 -30.56 -9.13
C ASP A 2 3.21 -29.43 -10.04
N PHE A 3 2.85 -28.29 -9.46
CA PHE A 3 2.90 -27.00 -10.15
C PHE A 3 3.12 -25.89 -9.11
N LEU A 4 4.40 -25.59 -8.86
CA LEU A 4 4.88 -24.39 -8.18
C LEU A 4 5.22 -23.37 -9.25
N ALA A 5 4.37 -22.36 -9.42
CA ALA A 5 4.70 -21.17 -10.19
C ALA A 5 4.88 -20.01 -9.20
N ASN A 6 6.12 -19.57 -9.10
CA ASN A 6 6.61 -18.43 -8.34
C ASN A 6 6.10 -17.11 -8.93
N CYS A 7 5.48 -16.26 -8.10
CA CYS A 7 5.62 -14.80 -8.18
C CYS A 7 5.46 -14.23 -6.76
N TYR A 8 6.45 -13.52 -6.24
CA TYR A 8 6.32 -12.79 -4.97
C TYR A 8 6.67 -11.32 -5.20
N GLY A 9 5.67 -10.60 -5.69
CA GLY A 9 5.64 -9.15 -5.89
C GLY A 9 4.20 -8.73 -6.19
N GLU A 10 3.24 -9.29 -5.45
CA GLU A 10 1.84 -9.37 -5.88
C GLU A 10 0.86 -9.03 -4.74
N PHE A 11 -0.24 -8.37 -5.12
CA PHE A 11 -1.26 -7.81 -4.22
C PHE A 11 -2.02 -8.93 -3.50
N PHE A 12 -2.08 -8.86 -2.16
CA PHE A 12 -2.93 -9.76 -1.38
C PHE A 12 -4.29 -9.08 -1.12
N LEU A 13 -5.32 -9.60 -1.78
CA LEU A 13 -6.72 -9.39 -1.43
C LEU A 13 -7.18 -10.58 -0.61
N LEU A 14 -7.30 -10.41 0.71
CA LEU A 14 -7.86 -11.45 1.57
C LEU A 14 -9.39 -11.36 1.53
N ASN A 15 -10.02 -12.34 0.90
CA ASN A 15 -11.38 -12.74 1.23
C ASN A 15 -11.27 -14.05 1.99
N CYS A 16 -11.89 -14.18 3.17
CA CYS A 16 -11.78 -15.41 3.95
C CYS A 16 -12.45 -16.59 3.25
N CYS A 17 -11.67 -17.63 2.91
CA CYS A 17 -12.00 -19.03 3.18
C CYS A 17 -10.76 -19.93 2.98
N CYS A 18 -10.57 -20.90 3.87
CA CYS A 18 -9.41 -21.77 3.99
C CYS A 18 -8.90 -22.42 2.68
N ILE A 19 -7.56 -22.44 2.53
CA ILE A 19 -6.71 -23.42 1.83
C ILE A 19 -6.89 -23.60 0.30
N SER A 20 -8.02 -23.20 -0.30
CA SER A 20 -8.23 -23.23 -1.76
C SER A 20 -7.79 -21.95 -2.49
N PHE A 21 -7.16 -21.03 -1.77
CA PHE A 21 -7.07 -19.60 -2.14
C PHE A 21 -5.98 -19.23 -3.16
N ASN A 22 -5.01 -20.11 -3.43
CA ASN A 22 -3.86 -19.75 -4.27
C ASN A 22 -4.17 -19.64 -5.78
N PHE A 23 -5.21 -20.31 -6.29
CA PHE A 23 -5.45 -20.30 -7.75
C PHE A 23 -6.37 -19.15 -8.22
N PHE A 24 -7.25 -18.64 -7.36
CA PHE A 24 -8.22 -17.60 -7.74
C PHE A 24 -7.63 -16.19 -7.68
N LEU A 25 -6.65 -15.95 -6.80
CA LEU A 25 -5.97 -14.65 -6.64
C LEU A 25 -4.99 -14.34 -7.79
N PHE A 26 -4.23 -15.33 -8.26
CA PHE A 26 -3.23 -15.15 -9.32
C PHE A 26 -3.83 -14.72 -10.67
N LYS A 27 -4.99 -15.26 -11.07
CA LYS A 27 -5.64 -14.85 -12.33
C LYS A 27 -6.11 -13.40 -12.33
N ARG A 28 -6.52 -12.89 -11.17
CA ARG A 28 -7.17 -11.57 -10.99
C ARG A 28 -6.16 -10.44 -10.86
N GLN A 29 -4.94 -10.71 -10.38
CA GLN A 29 -3.87 -9.72 -10.28
C GLN A 29 -3.39 -9.20 -11.64
N LYS A 30 -3.32 -10.07 -12.65
CA LYS A 30 -3.02 -9.66 -14.02
C LYS A 30 -4.05 -8.66 -14.52
N GLU A 31 -5.33 -8.87 -14.23
CA GLU A 31 -6.41 -7.95 -14.60
C GLU A 31 -6.23 -6.58 -13.93
N VAL A 32 -5.84 -6.53 -12.65
CA VAL A 32 -5.54 -5.28 -11.94
C VAL A 32 -4.34 -4.56 -12.57
N LYS A 33 -3.26 -5.28 -12.86
CA LYS A 33 -2.06 -4.73 -13.48
C LYS A 33 -2.32 -4.22 -14.90
N ASP A 34 -3.07 -4.96 -15.70
CA ASP A 34 -3.41 -4.59 -17.07
C ASP A 34 -4.37 -3.39 -17.07
N HIS A 35 -5.35 -3.34 -16.14
CA HIS A 35 -6.23 -2.19 -15.99
C HIS A 35 -5.48 -0.95 -15.51
N LEU A 36 -4.47 -1.08 -14.66
CA LEU A 36 -3.58 0.02 -14.28
C LEU A 36 -2.82 0.56 -15.49
N LYS A 37 -2.23 -0.33 -16.30
CA LYS A 37 -1.51 0.05 -17.52
C LYS A 37 -2.40 0.70 -18.58
N LEU A 38 -3.69 0.37 -18.62
CA LEU A 38 -4.65 1.00 -19.53
C LEU A 38 -5.15 2.35 -19.01
N ALA A 39 -5.31 2.49 -17.69
CA ALA A 39 -5.78 3.72 -17.06
C ALA A 39 -4.68 4.79 -16.92
N LEU A 40 -3.42 4.38 -17.00
CA LEU A 40 -2.23 5.21 -16.81
C LEU A 40 -1.41 5.13 -18.10
N SER A 41 -1.10 6.27 -18.73
CA SER A 41 -0.18 6.26 -19.89
C SER A 41 1.15 5.63 -19.47
N GLU A 42 1.67 4.70 -20.29
CA GLU A 42 2.86 3.87 -19.98
C GLU A 42 4.11 4.71 -19.61
N ASP A 43 4.15 5.98 -20.02
CA ASP A 43 5.26 6.90 -19.77
C ASP A 43 5.17 7.68 -18.44
N GLU A 44 4.04 7.65 -17.71
CA GLU A 44 3.79 8.54 -16.56
C GLU A 44 3.86 7.87 -15.17
N VAL A 45 3.99 6.54 -15.08
CA VAL A 45 3.90 5.85 -13.77
C VAL A 45 4.93 4.72 -13.63
N THR A 46 5.84 4.87 -12.66
CA THR A 46 6.82 3.83 -12.33
C THR A 46 6.15 2.62 -11.67
N GLY A 47 6.65 1.41 -11.94
CA GLY A 47 6.15 0.17 -11.33
C GLY A 47 5.97 0.20 -9.79
N PRO A 48 6.85 0.84 -9.00
CA PRO A 48 6.66 1.04 -7.56
C PRO A 48 5.40 1.83 -7.18
N PHE A 49 5.01 2.83 -7.97
CA PHE A 49 3.83 3.65 -7.69
C PHE A 49 2.52 2.90 -7.97
N LEU A 50 2.53 1.97 -8.93
CA LEU A 50 1.40 1.07 -9.19
C LEU A 50 1.01 0.24 -7.96
N HIS A 51 1.99 -0.13 -7.13
CA HIS A 51 1.71 -0.88 -5.91
C HIS A 51 0.99 -0.04 -4.85
N GLU A 52 1.28 1.25 -4.77
CA GLU A 52 0.66 2.12 -3.77
C GLU A 52 -0.75 2.57 -4.17
N ILE A 53 -1.03 2.68 -5.49
CA ILE A 53 -2.36 3.09 -5.99
C ILE A 53 -3.36 1.94 -6.14
N ALA A 54 -2.89 0.70 -6.33
CA ALA A 54 -3.76 -0.45 -6.56
C ALA A 54 -4.93 -0.61 -5.58
N PRO A 55 -4.78 -0.46 -4.24
CA PRO A 55 -5.91 -0.50 -3.32
C PRO A 55 -7.10 0.37 -3.75
N PHE A 56 -6.85 1.52 -4.38
CA PHE A 56 -7.88 2.47 -4.80
C PHE A 56 -8.52 2.18 -6.15
N ILE A 57 -8.00 1.21 -6.90
CA ILE A 57 -8.53 0.83 -8.22
C ILE A 57 -9.08 -0.61 -8.25
N ILE A 58 -8.86 -1.41 -7.20
CA ILE A 58 -9.31 -2.80 -7.15
C ILE A 58 -10.81 -2.93 -7.42
N GLN A 59 -11.64 -1.99 -6.94
CA GLN A 59 -13.08 -2.02 -7.19
C GLN A 59 -13.44 -1.83 -8.68
N SER A 60 -12.68 -1.04 -9.45
CA SER A 60 -12.96 -0.88 -10.88
C SER A 60 -12.72 -2.18 -11.65
N VAL A 61 -11.77 -2.98 -11.17
CA VAL A 61 -11.41 -4.30 -11.74
C VAL A 61 -12.32 -5.40 -11.20
N HIS A 62 -12.75 -5.29 -9.93
CA HIS A 62 -13.58 -6.25 -9.22
C HIS A 62 -14.77 -5.56 -8.55
N PRO A 63 -15.81 -5.18 -9.32
CA PRO A 63 -16.95 -4.41 -8.80
C PRO A 63 -17.74 -5.11 -7.69
N SER A 64 -17.61 -6.44 -7.56
CA SER A 64 -18.24 -7.23 -6.50
C SER A 64 -17.56 -7.08 -5.14
N LEU A 65 -16.35 -6.52 -5.07
CA LEU A 65 -15.63 -6.29 -3.82
C LEU A 65 -16.06 -4.93 -3.25
N SER A 66 -17.03 -4.96 -2.36
CA SER A 66 -17.53 -3.77 -1.67
C SER A 66 -16.71 -3.38 -0.45
N ARG A 67 -16.12 -4.37 0.24
CA ARG A 67 -15.26 -4.15 1.40
C ARG A 67 -14.13 -5.17 1.41
N PHE A 68 -12.89 -4.72 1.56
CA PHE A 68 -11.73 -5.59 1.50
C PHE A 68 -10.55 -5.03 2.30
N ILE A 69 -9.64 -5.93 2.69
CA ILE A 69 -8.36 -5.58 3.29
C ILE A 69 -7.29 -5.70 2.22
N TYR A 70 -6.51 -4.65 2.07
CA TYR A 70 -5.31 -4.63 1.26
C TYR A 70 -4.09 -4.76 2.17
N VAL A 71 -3.19 -5.69 1.84
CA VAL A 71 -1.88 -5.84 2.49
C VAL A 71 -0.80 -5.60 1.45
N SER A 72 0.11 -4.66 1.75
CA SER A 72 1.22 -4.34 0.85
C SER A 72 2.19 -5.52 0.70
N PRO A 73 2.87 -5.64 -0.46
CA PRO A 73 3.94 -6.60 -0.63
C PRO A 73 5.01 -6.48 0.46
N TYR A 74 5.70 -7.58 0.75
CA TYR A 74 6.75 -7.63 1.78
C TYR A 74 6.26 -7.32 3.20
N THR A 75 5.00 -7.63 3.50
CA THR A 75 4.42 -7.55 4.85
C THR A 75 3.99 -8.94 5.31
N ILE A 76 4.39 -9.31 6.53
CA ILE A 76 3.98 -10.52 7.23
C ILE A 76 2.89 -10.15 8.22
N VAL A 77 1.73 -10.80 8.11
CA VAL A 77 0.62 -10.65 9.06
C VAL A 77 0.77 -11.69 10.17
N LYS A 78 0.86 -11.22 11.41
CA LYS A 78 0.90 -12.04 12.64
C LYS A 78 -0.40 -12.01 13.43
N GLY A 79 -1.12 -10.88 13.35
CA GLY A 79 -2.38 -10.68 14.07
C GLY A 79 -3.57 -11.34 13.39
N ASN A 80 -4.71 -11.37 14.07
CA ASN A 80 -5.96 -11.82 13.49
C ASN A 80 -6.52 -10.75 12.52
N ILE A 81 -6.28 -10.95 11.22
CA ILE A 81 -6.69 -10.01 10.16
C ILE A 81 -8.21 -9.78 10.10
N GLU A 82 -9.01 -10.72 10.60
CA GLU A 82 -10.47 -10.61 10.62
C GLU A 82 -10.96 -9.49 11.55
N GLU A 83 -10.18 -9.12 12.56
CA GLU A 83 -10.50 -8.02 13.48
C GLU A 83 -10.66 -6.69 12.73
N LEU A 84 -9.90 -6.49 11.64
CA LEU A 84 -10.04 -5.29 10.81
C LEU A 84 -11.41 -5.22 10.13
N PHE A 85 -12.00 -6.35 9.71
CA PHE A 85 -13.34 -6.33 9.13
C PHE A 85 -14.41 -5.87 10.13
N GLY A 86 -14.18 -6.08 11.43
CA GLY A 86 -15.07 -5.64 12.51
C GLY A 86 -14.99 -4.15 12.84
N VAL A 87 -14.01 -3.40 12.30
CA VAL A 87 -13.84 -1.97 12.58
C VAL A 87 -15.03 -1.16 12.05
N ASP A 88 -15.65 -0.35 12.90
CA ASP A 88 -16.63 0.64 12.47
C ASP A 88 -15.91 1.87 11.89
N MET A 89 -15.98 2.02 10.57
CA MET A 89 -15.37 3.14 9.85
C MET A 89 -16.29 4.36 9.77
N GLY A 90 -17.54 4.29 10.27
CA GLY A 90 -18.51 5.37 10.11
C GLY A 90 -18.68 5.78 8.64
N ASP A 91 -18.51 7.06 8.34
CA ASP A 91 -18.60 7.60 6.98
C ASP A 91 -17.29 7.50 6.18
N PHE A 92 -16.21 7.01 6.78
CA PHE A 92 -14.92 6.90 6.09
C PHE A 92 -14.90 5.71 5.14
N ALA A 93 -14.32 5.92 3.95
CA ALA A 93 -14.12 4.88 2.94
C ALA A 93 -12.84 4.07 3.15
N VAL A 94 -11.88 4.64 3.89
CA VAL A 94 -10.54 4.07 4.07
C VAL A 94 -10.20 4.12 5.54
N ALA A 95 -9.74 3.00 6.09
CA ALA A 95 -9.06 2.96 7.37
C ALA A 95 -7.59 2.52 7.20
N LEU A 96 -6.70 3.23 7.89
CA LEU A 96 -5.26 3.06 7.77
C LEU A 96 -4.54 3.39 9.08
N VAL A 97 -3.28 3.01 9.17
CA VAL A 97 -2.42 3.37 10.30
C VAL A 97 -1.62 4.62 9.95
N GLU A 98 -1.45 5.53 10.90
CA GLU A 98 -0.60 6.70 10.74
C GLU A 98 0.85 6.37 11.14
N ASP A 99 1.83 6.82 10.36
CA ASP A 99 3.24 6.70 10.72
C ASP A 99 3.65 7.84 11.67
N ASN A 100 3.58 7.57 12.98
CA ASN A 100 3.96 8.53 14.04
C ASN A 100 5.37 9.16 13.90
N GLY A 101 6.24 8.61 13.04
CA GLY A 101 7.59 9.12 12.81
C GLY A 101 7.74 10.08 11.62
N LYS A 102 6.69 10.30 10.82
CA LYS A 102 6.78 11.09 9.58
C LYS A 102 5.66 12.09 9.48
N ARG A 103 5.98 13.38 9.58
CA ARG A 103 5.02 14.46 9.41
C ARG A 103 5.05 14.99 7.99
N LEU A 104 3.92 15.52 7.54
CA LEU A 104 3.78 16.08 6.20
C LEU A 104 4.78 17.25 5.97
N GLY A 105 4.97 18.09 6.99
CA GLY A 105 5.89 19.23 6.96
C GLY A 105 7.37 18.87 6.88
N ASP A 106 7.73 17.64 7.25
CA ASP A 106 9.12 17.17 7.19
C ASP A 106 9.52 16.79 5.74
N HIS A 107 8.55 16.68 4.82
CA HIS A 107 8.75 16.13 3.48
C HIS A 107 8.18 16.97 2.34
N ILE A 108 7.40 18.01 2.66
CA ILE A 108 6.74 18.89 1.69
C ILE A 108 7.03 20.35 2.03
N ASN A 109 7.38 21.14 1.02
CA ASN A 109 7.44 22.59 1.17
C ASN A 109 6.00 23.16 1.29
N PHE A 110 5.65 23.65 2.48
CA PHE A 110 4.32 24.17 2.77
C PHE A 110 3.98 25.47 2.04
N ASP A 111 4.97 26.29 1.66
CA ASP A 111 4.70 27.48 0.84
C ASP A 111 4.21 27.08 -0.54
N VAL A 112 4.82 26.04 -1.14
CA VAL A 112 4.39 25.46 -2.41
C VAL A 112 3.00 24.83 -2.25
N LEU A 113 2.79 24.01 -1.21
CA LEU A 113 1.50 23.37 -0.96
C LEU A 113 0.37 24.40 -0.77
N ASN A 114 0.63 25.46 0.00
CA ASN A 114 -0.32 26.55 0.22
C ASN A 114 -0.58 27.35 -1.07
N ALA A 115 0.43 27.57 -1.90
CA ALA A 115 0.25 28.22 -3.20
C ALA A 115 -0.64 27.37 -4.12
N VAL A 116 -0.40 26.06 -4.17
CA VAL A 116 -1.22 25.10 -4.93
C VAL A 116 -2.66 25.12 -4.41
N GLN A 117 -2.86 25.05 -3.09
CA GLN A 117 -4.19 25.09 -2.49
C GLN A 117 -4.99 26.35 -2.84
N ARG A 118 -4.33 27.50 -2.97
CA ARG A 118 -4.98 28.77 -3.33
C ARG A 118 -5.30 28.92 -4.82
N THR A 119 -4.53 28.26 -5.68
CA THR A 119 -4.53 28.54 -7.14
C THR A 119 -5.13 27.42 -7.98
N ALA A 120 -5.01 26.16 -7.53
CA ALA A 120 -5.52 25.03 -8.30
C ALA A 120 -7.01 24.82 -8.07
N ALA A 121 -7.78 24.81 -9.16
CA ALA A 121 -9.22 24.56 -9.16
C ALA A 121 -9.51 23.05 -9.32
N LYS A 122 -9.11 22.24 -8.34
CA LYS A 122 -9.37 20.78 -8.33
C LYS A 122 -10.28 20.38 -7.16
N PRO A 123 -11.25 19.46 -7.37
CA PRO A 123 -12.24 19.10 -6.36
C PRO A 123 -11.65 18.33 -5.17
N TRP A 124 -10.53 17.62 -5.37
CA TRP A 124 -9.82 16.85 -4.35
C TRP A 124 -8.85 17.68 -3.48
N ILE A 125 -8.68 18.97 -3.77
CA ILE A 125 -7.89 19.85 -2.90
C ILE A 125 -8.70 20.14 -1.64
N SER A 126 -8.09 19.91 -0.48
CA SER A 126 -8.73 20.20 0.80
C SER A 126 -9.13 21.67 0.89
N ARG A 127 -10.36 21.94 1.32
CA ARG A 127 -10.81 23.32 1.64
C ARG A 127 -10.19 23.84 2.94
N LYS A 128 -9.79 22.94 3.83
CA LYS A 128 -9.09 23.28 5.07
C LYS A 128 -7.58 23.32 4.78
N PRO A 129 -6.84 24.27 5.35
CA PRO A 129 -5.38 24.26 5.28
C PRO A 129 -4.83 22.90 5.67
N TYR A 130 -3.83 22.42 4.93
CA TYR A 130 -3.10 21.23 5.34
C TYR A 130 -2.33 21.54 6.63
N ASP A 131 -2.27 20.58 7.54
CA ASP A 131 -1.48 20.67 8.77
C ASP A 131 -0.10 20.04 8.54
N GLY A 132 0.96 20.81 8.77
CA GLY A 132 2.34 20.31 8.72
C GLY A 132 2.62 19.20 9.72
N ASN A 133 1.86 19.13 10.81
CA ASN A 133 1.98 18.07 11.82
C ASN A 133 1.15 16.82 11.49
N ALA A 134 0.37 16.84 10.40
CA ALA A 134 -0.36 15.66 9.97
C ALA A 134 0.61 14.52 9.67
N LEU A 135 0.26 13.33 10.13
CA LEU A 135 1.08 12.14 9.96
C LEU A 135 0.90 11.57 8.56
N VAL A 136 2.00 11.08 7.98
CA VAL A 136 1.96 10.38 6.70
C VAL A 136 1.31 9.00 6.90
N PRO A 137 0.38 8.57 6.04
CA PRO A 137 -0.26 7.28 6.16
C PRO A 137 0.73 6.13 5.93
N ASP A 138 0.62 5.09 6.74
CA ASP A 138 1.20 3.79 6.47
C ASP A 138 0.24 2.98 5.59
N THR A 139 0.58 2.88 4.31
CA THR A 139 -0.18 2.14 3.29
C THR A 139 0.07 0.64 3.32
N SER A 140 0.79 0.14 4.34
CA SER A 140 1.08 -1.29 4.42
C SER A 140 -0.12 -2.17 4.68
N VAL A 141 -1.12 -1.67 5.39
CA VAL A 141 -2.44 -2.28 5.52
C VAL A 141 -3.51 -1.21 5.40
N LEU A 142 -4.50 -1.48 4.54
CA LEU A 142 -5.67 -0.63 4.36
C LEU A 142 -6.92 -1.49 4.47
N LEU A 143 -7.94 -0.97 5.14
CA LEU A 143 -9.31 -1.48 5.05
C LEU A 143 -10.10 -0.50 4.18
N ILE A 144 -10.73 -1.00 3.13
CA ILE A 144 -11.43 -0.18 2.14
C ILE A 144 -12.89 -0.60 2.09
N ASP A 145 -13.78 0.38 2.23
CA ASP A 145 -15.19 0.30 1.86
C ASP A 145 -15.36 1.04 0.53
N ALA A 146 -15.36 0.24 -0.52
CA ALA A 146 -15.38 0.70 -1.90
C ALA A 146 -16.70 1.38 -2.28
N ASN A 147 -17.79 1.12 -1.54
CA ASN A 147 -19.06 1.80 -1.78
C ASN A 147 -19.02 3.28 -1.35
N LYS A 148 -18.13 3.63 -0.42
CA LYS A 148 -17.94 5.00 0.08
C LYS A 148 -16.74 5.69 -0.58
N LEU A 149 -15.91 4.95 -1.33
CA LEU A 149 -14.71 5.49 -1.95
C LEU A 149 -15.08 6.47 -3.06
N GLU A 150 -14.55 7.69 -2.97
CA GLU A 150 -14.74 8.70 -4.02
C GLU A 150 -14.07 8.23 -5.32
N ARG A 151 -14.78 8.37 -6.44
CA ARG A 151 -14.34 7.83 -7.75
C ARG A 151 -13.09 8.52 -8.29
N ASP A 152 -12.81 9.74 -7.85
CA ASP A 152 -11.68 10.56 -8.28
C ASP A 152 -10.42 10.39 -7.41
N ILE A 153 -10.44 9.54 -6.37
CA ILE A 153 -9.24 9.29 -5.53
C ILE A 153 -8.02 8.84 -6.36
N PRO A 154 -8.12 7.88 -7.30
CA PRO A 154 -6.97 7.51 -8.14
C PRO A 154 -6.43 8.70 -8.94
N GLU A 155 -7.31 9.52 -9.51
CA GLU A 155 -6.93 10.73 -10.25
C GLU A 155 -6.27 11.77 -9.35
N ALA A 156 -6.81 11.97 -8.14
CA ALA A 156 -6.26 12.86 -7.12
C ALA A 156 -4.85 12.45 -6.71
N ILE A 157 -4.61 11.15 -6.49
CA ILE A 157 -3.30 10.60 -6.14
C ILE A 157 -2.30 10.87 -7.27
N LEU A 158 -2.66 10.57 -8.53
CA LEU A 158 -1.81 10.82 -9.70
C LEU A 158 -1.49 12.30 -9.87
N TRP A 159 -2.49 13.16 -9.69
CA TRP A 159 -2.31 14.60 -9.80
C TRP A 159 -1.34 15.12 -8.74
N TRP A 160 -1.52 14.71 -7.48
CA TRP A 160 -0.59 15.08 -6.41
C TRP A 160 0.82 14.53 -6.64
N ASN A 161 0.94 13.35 -7.23
CA ASN A 161 2.24 12.77 -7.57
C ASN A 161 2.99 13.66 -8.57
N LYS A 162 2.34 14.10 -9.64
CA LYS A 162 2.92 15.06 -10.61
C LYS A 162 3.30 16.39 -9.96
N VAL A 163 2.45 16.92 -9.07
CA VAL A 163 2.74 18.17 -8.34
C VAL A 163 3.97 18.02 -7.44
N LEU A 164 4.10 16.89 -6.73
CA LEU A 164 5.20 16.64 -5.80
C LEU A 164 6.50 16.25 -6.51
N GLU A 165 6.46 15.50 -7.61
CA GLU A 165 7.66 15.19 -8.41
C GLU A 165 8.31 16.44 -9.00
N THR A 166 7.53 17.50 -9.20
CA THR A 166 8.05 18.81 -9.60
C THR A 166 8.88 19.46 -8.46
N GLY A 167 8.70 19.03 -7.21
CA GLY A 167 9.47 19.44 -6.04
C GLY A 167 10.44 18.33 -5.58
N ARG A 168 11.72 18.45 -5.95
CA ARG A 168 12.76 17.48 -5.60
C ARG A 168 12.84 17.25 -4.07
N GLU A 169 12.67 16.00 -3.60
CA GLU A 169 13.46 15.32 -2.52
C GLU A 169 12.73 14.23 -1.70
N SER A 170 11.44 13.95 -1.88
CA SER A 170 10.72 12.96 -1.04
C SER A 170 10.16 11.77 -1.83
N ASN A 171 9.85 10.67 -1.14
CA ASN A 171 9.12 9.53 -1.71
C ASN A 171 7.69 10.02 -2.06
N PRO A 172 7.42 10.40 -3.31
CA PRO A 172 6.27 11.24 -3.63
C PRO A 172 4.96 10.48 -3.48
N ASN A 173 4.99 9.16 -3.67
CA ASN A 173 3.83 8.29 -3.73
C ASN A 173 2.99 8.31 -2.44
N LYS A 174 3.62 8.07 -1.28
CA LYS A 174 2.93 8.08 0.02
C LYS A 174 2.40 9.45 0.40
N LEU A 175 3.12 10.51 -0.02
CA LEU A 175 2.71 11.89 0.21
C LEU A 175 1.53 12.28 -0.68
N SER A 176 1.51 11.81 -1.94
CA SER A 176 0.37 11.99 -2.84
C SER A 176 -0.89 11.36 -2.29
N ILE A 177 -0.75 10.14 -1.74
CA ILE A 177 -1.84 9.48 -1.02
C ILE A 177 -2.25 10.34 0.17
N ALA A 178 -1.32 10.72 1.06
CA ALA A 178 -1.61 11.57 2.22
C ALA A 178 -2.44 12.81 1.89
N LEU A 179 -2.09 13.50 0.80
CA LEU A 179 -2.78 14.72 0.35
C LEU A 179 -4.15 14.43 -0.27
N ALA A 180 -4.29 13.35 -1.03
CA ALA A 180 -5.55 12.96 -1.69
C ALA A 180 -6.63 12.53 -0.68
N ILE A 181 -6.22 11.83 0.38
CA ILE A 181 -7.13 11.30 1.41
C ILE A 181 -7.11 12.14 2.71
N TYR A 182 -6.55 13.35 2.68
CA TYR A 182 -6.42 14.21 3.85
C TYR A 182 -7.77 14.49 4.51
N GLY A 183 -7.91 14.09 5.78
CA GLY A 183 -9.15 14.24 6.55
C GLY A 183 -10.29 13.30 6.10
N LYS A 184 -10.00 12.30 5.27
CA LYS A 184 -10.98 11.35 4.70
C LYS A 184 -10.72 9.90 5.13
N CYS A 185 -9.98 9.67 6.23
CA CYS A 185 -9.63 8.34 6.69
C CYS A 185 -9.92 8.11 8.17
N HIS A 186 -10.28 6.86 8.47
CA HIS A 186 -10.37 6.36 9.83
C HIS A 186 -8.99 5.86 10.29
N LYS A 187 -8.64 6.15 11.55
CA LYS A 187 -7.36 5.74 12.13
C LYS A 187 -7.47 4.34 12.75
N LEU A 188 -6.69 3.40 12.23
CA LEU A 188 -6.55 2.06 12.80
C LEU A 188 -5.67 2.07 14.06
N PRO A 189 -5.82 1.07 14.95
CA PRO A 189 -4.94 0.90 16.11
C PRO A 189 -3.46 0.76 15.71
N SER A 190 -2.56 1.27 16.54
CA SER A 190 -1.11 1.25 16.28
C SER A 190 -0.50 -0.16 16.24
N THR A 191 -1.19 -1.18 16.76
CA THR A 191 -0.78 -2.59 16.64
C THR A 191 -0.76 -3.07 15.19
N TRP A 192 -1.50 -2.41 14.29
CA TRP A 192 -1.48 -2.66 12.85
C TRP A 192 -0.39 -1.87 12.11
N LYS A 193 0.50 -1.18 12.82
CA LYS A 193 1.67 -0.54 12.20
C LYS A 193 2.69 -1.60 11.78
N VAL A 194 3.31 -1.44 10.61
CA VAL A 194 4.42 -2.32 10.24
C VAL A 194 5.65 -2.03 11.09
N SER A 195 6.06 -3.03 11.88
CA SER A 195 7.34 -3.01 12.57
C SER A 195 8.46 -3.53 11.68
N SER A 196 9.65 -2.95 11.81
CA SER A 196 10.85 -3.46 11.15
C SER A 196 11.64 -4.35 12.11
N PRO A 197 12.14 -5.51 11.68
CA PRO A 197 13.02 -6.33 12.50
C PRO A 197 14.35 -5.60 12.85
N PRO A 198 15.01 -5.96 13.97
CA PRO A 198 14.56 -6.88 15.00
C PRO A 198 13.49 -6.22 15.89
N LEU A 199 12.44 -6.97 16.25
CA LEU A 199 11.42 -6.48 17.18
C LEU A 199 12.01 -6.33 18.59
N THR A 200 11.74 -5.22 19.25
CA THR A 200 12.12 -5.04 20.65
C THR A 200 11.19 -5.84 21.57
N THR A 201 11.71 -6.37 22.68
CA THR A 201 10.92 -7.12 23.66
C THR A 201 9.84 -6.22 24.25
N GLY A 202 8.57 -6.48 23.89
CA GLY A 202 7.41 -5.70 24.35
C GLY A 202 6.63 -5.00 23.24
N GLU A 203 7.12 -4.98 22.00
CA GLU A 203 6.35 -4.47 20.86
C GLU A 203 5.28 -5.49 20.42
N GLU A 204 4.05 -5.26 20.86
CA GLU A 204 2.88 -5.96 20.32
C GLU A 204 2.56 -5.40 18.92
N THR A 205 2.86 -6.20 17.90
CA THR A 205 2.61 -5.84 16.51
C THR A 205 1.97 -6.99 15.74
N ASN A 206 0.93 -6.64 14.99
CA ASN A 206 0.18 -7.50 14.09
C ASN A 206 0.86 -7.60 12.72
N LEU A 207 1.78 -6.68 12.38
CA LEU A 207 2.44 -6.65 11.08
C LEU A 207 3.95 -6.49 11.20
N VAL A 208 4.68 -7.29 10.44
CA VAL A 208 6.14 -7.17 10.37
C VAL A 208 6.60 -7.08 8.94
N ARG A 209 7.59 -6.21 8.69
CA ARG A 209 8.24 -6.13 7.39
C ARG A 209 8.98 -7.43 7.09
N PHE A 210 8.72 -7.99 5.91
CA PHE A 210 9.51 -9.09 5.38
C PHE A 210 10.92 -8.60 5.07
N ASP A 211 11.90 -9.20 5.73
CA ASP A 211 13.32 -8.90 5.61
C ASP A 211 14.07 -9.92 4.74
N GLY A 212 13.37 -10.86 4.11
CA GLY A 212 14.00 -11.89 3.28
C GLY A 212 14.41 -11.42 1.88
N PRO A 213 14.90 -12.37 1.05
CA PRO A 213 15.36 -12.08 -0.30
C PRO A 213 14.28 -11.40 -1.15
N LYS A 214 14.61 -10.22 -1.70
CA LYS A 214 13.75 -9.49 -2.64
C LYS A 214 14.04 -9.94 -4.06
N LYS A 215 13.61 -11.14 -4.44
CA LYS A 215 13.72 -11.60 -5.83
C LYS A 215 12.66 -10.90 -6.67
N VAL A 216 13.09 -10.10 -7.65
CA VAL A 216 12.18 -9.48 -8.63
C VAL A 216 11.82 -10.53 -9.68
N CYS A 217 10.53 -10.82 -9.85
CA CYS A 217 10.02 -11.61 -10.96
C CYS A 217 10.02 -10.74 -12.23
N ALA A 218 11.19 -10.54 -12.84
CA ALA A 218 11.32 -9.91 -14.16
C ALA A 218 11.89 -10.94 -15.13
N GLU A 219 11.26 -11.08 -16.31
CA GLU A 219 11.77 -11.86 -17.46
C GLU A 219 13.10 -11.32 -18.01
N HIS A 220 13.64 -10.24 -17.44
CA HIS A 220 14.93 -9.68 -17.77
C HIS A 220 15.89 -9.90 -16.58
N GLU A 221 16.76 -10.90 -16.73
CA GLU A 221 17.67 -11.50 -15.74
C GLU A 221 18.72 -10.57 -15.10
N LYS A 222 18.57 -9.25 -15.15
CA LYS A 222 19.56 -8.34 -14.57
C LYS A 222 18.87 -7.14 -13.97
N GLN A 223 18.62 -7.18 -12.65
CA GLN A 223 19.03 -6.13 -11.70
C GLN A 223 18.37 -6.30 -10.33
N TYR A 224 19.16 -5.98 -9.30
CA TYR A 224 18.86 -5.92 -7.86
C TYR A 224 18.83 -7.25 -7.08
N GLN A 225 20.02 -7.79 -6.80
CA GLN A 225 20.26 -8.39 -5.48
C GLN A 225 20.36 -7.24 -4.47
N GLY A 226 19.29 -6.98 -3.72
CA GLY A 226 19.39 -6.12 -2.53
C GLY A 226 20.35 -6.75 -1.53
N SER A 227 21.32 -5.98 -1.04
CA SER A 227 22.50 -6.49 -0.32
C SER A 227 22.26 -6.97 1.11
N ASP A 228 21.07 -6.81 1.69
CA ASP A 228 20.82 -7.19 3.08
C ASP A 228 19.47 -7.90 3.23
N SER A 229 19.48 -9.21 3.03
CA SER A 229 18.37 -10.08 3.46
C SER A 229 18.65 -10.57 4.89
N GLY A 230 17.75 -10.28 5.81
CA GLY A 230 17.77 -10.81 7.16
C GLY A 230 17.21 -12.23 7.24
N THR A 231 17.21 -12.78 8.46
CA THR A 231 16.74 -14.14 8.76
C THR A 231 15.45 -14.14 9.57
N PHE A 232 14.90 -12.96 9.92
CA PHE A 232 13.72 -12.86 10.78
C PHE A 232 12.50 -13.49 10.12
N TRP A 233 12.33 -13.35 8.82
CA TRP A 233 11.24 -13.98 8.06
C TRP A 233 11.19 -15.50 8.26
N LYS A 234 12.33 -16.18 8.44
CA LYS A 234 12.40 -17.66 8.51
C LYS A 234 11.58 -18.24 9.65
N GLN A 235 11.33 -17.49 10.73
CA GLN A 235 10.49 -17.96 11.83
C GLN A 235 8.99 -18.07 11.45
N TYR A 236 8.56 -17.41 10.38
CA TYR A 236 7.16 -17.40 9.92
C TYR A 236 6.90 -18.33 8.74
N PHE A 237 7.95 -18.92 8.16
CA PHE A 237 7.85 -19.80 7.01
C PHE A 237 8.41 -21.19 7.33
N PRO A 238 7.84 -22.27 6.77
CA PRO A 238 8.40 -23.60 6.91
C PRO A 238 9.86 -23.66 6.43
N SER A 239 10.67 -24.56 7.00
CA SER A 239 12.09 -24.73 6.64
C SER A 239 12.34 -25.00 5.13
N LYS A 240 11.35 -25.57 4.43
CA LYS A 240 11.41 -25.80 2.97
C LYS A 240 11.31 -24.50 2.15
N SER A 241 10.84 -23.40 2.73
CA SER A 241 10.72 -22.11 2.04
C SER A 241 12.07 -21.50 1.67
N ASP A 242 13.15 -21.84 2.40
CA ASP A 242 14.53 -21.46 2.07
C ASP A 242 14.94 -21.95 0.67
N LEU A 243 14.48 -23.14 0.27
CA LEU A 243 14.78 -23.73 -1.04
C LEU A 243 14.07 -23.01 -2.20
N ILE A 244 12.95 -22.34 -1.91
CA ILE A 244 12.10 -21.67 -2.92
C ILE A 244 12.52 -20.20 -3.04
N LEU A 245 12.70 -19.52 -1.91
CA LEU A 245 13.07 -18.11 -1.86
C LEU A 245 14.57 -17.91 -2.14
N GLY A 246 15.37 -18.96 -1.97
CA GLY A 246 16.80 -19.02 -2.25
C GLY A 246 17.65 -18.41 -1.15
N SER A 247 18.79 -19.06 -0.91
CA SER A 247 19.95 -18.53 -0.19
C SER A 247 20.62 -17.40 -0.95
#